data_AF-A0A9N9P759-F1
#
_entry.id   AF-A0A9N9P759-F1
#
_cell.length_a   1.000
_cell.length_b   1.000
_cell.length_c   1.000
_cell.angle_alpha   90.00
_cell.angle_beta   90.00
_cell.angle_gamma   90.00
#
_symmetry.space_group_name_H-M   'P 1'
#
loop_
_entity.id
_entity.type
_entity.pdbx_description
1 polymer ?
#
loop_
_entity_poly.entity_id
_entity_poly.type
_entity_poly.pdbx_seq_one_letter_code
_entity_poly.pdbx_strand_id
1 'polypeptide(L)'
;PRVIGILDWELSTIGHPLSDLANLLMNFFVRDIPDIPSPLVGLRDVKSLPIPSANELIQVYCEKSGRQYPILNFEFAIVFSFFRTAVILQGIAARKARKQASSAKANIYAKIFRDINLMGLEIIDRYNESTIKSKL
;
A
#
# COMPACT_ATOMS: atom_id res chain seq x y z
N PRO A 1 15.14 14.53 14.19
CA PRO A 1 14.74 13.61 15.28
C PRO A 1 15.41 12.23 15.07
N ARG A 2 15.54 11.40 16.12
CA ARG A 2 16.12 10.05 16.05
C ARG A 2 15.10 9.02 16.55
N VAL A 3 14.97 7.89 15.86
CA VAL A 3 14.17 6.75 16.31
C VAL A 3 14.80 6.14 17.57
N ILE A 4 14.04 6.01 18.65
CA ILE A 4 14.48 5.40 19.92
C ILE A 4 13.78 4.06 20.21
N GLY A 5 12.80 3.67 19.42
CA GLY A 5 12.08 2.40 19.54
C GLY A 5 11.15 2.17 18.35
N ILE A 6 10.96 0.90 18.00
CA ILE A 6 9.95 0.43 17.05
C ILE A 6 8.93 -0.36 17.88
N LEU A 7 7.65 -0.04 17.74
CA LEU A 7 6.56 -0.60 18.54
C LEU A 7 5.65 -1.48 17.67
N ASP A 8 4.69 -2.15 18.30
CA ASP A 8 3.62 -2.90 17.62
C ASP A 8 4.11 -4.10 16.77
N TRP A 9 4.87 -4.99 17.42
CA TRP A 9 5.46 -6.19 16.80
C TRP A 9 4.52 -7.40 16.73
N GLU A 10 3.23 -7.25 17.06
CA GLU A 10 2.29 -8.38 17.18
C GLU A 10 2.02 -9.11 15.85
N LEU A 11 2.24 -8.43 14.72
CA LEU A 11 2.10 -8.99 13.38
C LEU A 11 3.44 -9.38 12.73
N SER A 12 4.56 -9.22 13.45
CA SER A 12 5.88 -9.47 12.90
C SER A 12 6.13 -10.96 12.67
N THR A 13 6.75 -11.29 11.53
CA THR A 13 7.08 -12.65 11.15
C THR A 13 8.22 -12.67 10.13
N ILE A 14 8.72 -13.86 9.78
CA ILE A 14 9.69 -14.04 8.69
C ILE A 14 8.91 -14.00 7.37
N GLY A 15 9.32 -13.12 6.46
CA GLY A 15 8.64 -12.95 5.17
C GLY A 15 9.51 -12.27 4.12
N HIS A 16 8.94 -12.07 2.93
CA HIS A 16 9.66 -11.40 1.85
C HIS A 16 9.75 -9.90 2.13
N PRO A 17 10.95 -9.28 2.14
CA PRO A 17 11.14 -7.91 2.61
C PRO A 17 10.48 -6.84 1.73
N LEU A 18 10.18 -7.16 0.47
CA LEU A 18 9.39 -6.26 -0.38
C LEU A 18 7.95 -6.10 0.08
N SER A 19 7.39 -7.05 0.85
CA SER A 19 6.05 -6.89 1.43
C SER A 19 6.01 -5.71 2.39
N ASP A 20 7.04 -5.56 3.23
CA ASP A 20 7.10 -4.45 4.20
C ASP A 20 7.40 -3.12 3.51
N LEU A 21 8.31 -3.12 2.53
CA LEU A 21 8.59 -1.92 1.74
C LEU A 21 7.34 -1.47 0.96
N ALA A 22 6.60 -2.41 0.37
CA ALA A 22 5.37 -2.10 -0.34
C ALA A 22 4.28 -1.57 0.59
N ASN A 23 4.14 -2.15 1.79
CA ASN A 23 3.21 -1.65 2.80
C ASN A 23 3.55 -0.22 3.24
N LEU A 24 4.84 0.08 3.44
CA LEU A 24 5.30 1.44 3.76
C LEU A 24 4.96 2.44 2.65
N LEU A 25 5.10 2.02 1.39
CA LEU A 25 4.95 2.90 0.23
C LEU A 25 3.54 2.94 -0.36
N MET A 26 2.63 2.07 0.08
CA MET A 26 1.32 1.88 -0.54
C MET A 26 0.54 3.20 -0.72
N ASN A 27 0.62 4.12 0.25
CA ASN A 27 -0.09 5.41 0.21
C ASN A 27 0.32 6.30 -0.98
N PHE A 28 1.55 6.18 -1.50
CA PHE A 28 1.99 6.85 -2.72
C PHE A 28 1.29 6.34 -3.99
N PHE A 29 0.61 5.20 -3.90
CA PHE A 29 -0.12 4.59 -5.01
C PHE A 29 -1.64 4.68 -4.83
N VAL A 30 -2.10 5.17 -3.67
CA VAL A 30 -3.52 5.37 -3.35
C VAL A 30 -3.95 6.75 -3.86
N ARG A 31 -5.06 6.81 -4.60
CA ARG A 31 -5.75 8.07 -4.93
C ARG A 31 -6.37 8.65 -3.68
N ASP A 32 -6.51 9.97 -3.65
CA ASP A 32 -7.32 10.58 -2.60
C ASP A 32 -8.78 10.10 -2.74
N ILE A 33 -9.36 9.66 -1.62
CA ILE A 33 -10.77 9.26 -1.55
C ILE A 33 -11.42 10.08 -0.44
N PRO A 34 -12.47 10.86 -0.76
CA PRO A 34 -13.17 11.67 0.22
C PRO A 34 -13.61 10.85 1.44
N ASP A 35 -13.50 11.45 2.63
CA ASP A 35 -13.96 10.90 3.89
C ASP A 35 -13.29 9.58 4.35
N ILE A 36 -12.16 9.18 3.74
CA ILE A 36 -11.36 8.08 4.25
C ILE A 36 -10.40 8.56 5.35
N PRO A 37 -10.53 8.06 6.60
CA PRO A 37 -9.56 8.33 7.64
C PRO A 37 -8.27 7.54 7.44
N SER A 38 -7.17 8.06 8.01
CA SER A 38 -5.92 7.32 8.24
C SER A 38 -6.18 5.87 8.70
N PRO A 39 -5.44 4.87 8.19
CA PRO A 39 -4.12 4.99 7.53
C PRO A 39 -4.12 5.12 6.00
N LEU A 40 -5.29 5.07 5.34
CA LEU A 40 -5.40 5.09 3.87
C LEU A 40 -5.42 6.52 3.31
N VAL A 41 -4.31 7.24 3.48
CA VAL A 41 -4.14 8.58 2.93
C VAL A 41 -3.67 8.46 1.48
N GLY A 42 -4.40 9.08 0.55
CA GLY A 42 -4.04 9.10 -0.86
C GLY A 42 -2.96 10.15 -1.15
N LEU A 43 -1.76 9.70 -1.49
CA LEU A 43 -0.63 10.58 -1.83
C LEU A 43 -0.30 10.59 -3.33
N ARG A 44 -0.94 9.74 -4.13
CA ARG A 44 -0.58 9.52 -5.53
C ARG A 44 -0.64 10.77 -6.39
N ASP A 45 -1.67 11.58 -6.20
CA ASP A 45 -1.96 12.74 -7.06
C ASP A 45 -1.56 14.08 -6.39
N VAL A 46 -0.83 14.03 -5.28
CA VAL A 46 -0.37 15.22 -4.55
C VAL A 46 0.88 15.78 -5.20
N LYS A 47 0.76 16.97 -5.81
CA LYS A 47 1.83 17.58 -6.62
C LYS A 47 3.11 17.95 -5.86
N SER A 48 2.98 18.32 -4.58
CA SER A 48 4.11 18.74 -3.75
C SER A 48 3.90 18.25 -2.34
N LEU A 49 4.82 17.38 -1.90
CA LEU A 49 4.82 16.82 -0.56
C LEU A 49 6.10 17.28 0.15
N PRO A 50 6.03 17.67 1.44
CA PRO A 50 7.22 18.01 2.23
C PRO A 50 7.96 16.74 2.71
N ILE A 51 7.86 15.63 1.97
CA ILE A 51 8.49 14.34 2.25
C ILE A 51 9.09 13.78 0.96
N PRO A 52 10.10 12.89 1.04
CA PRO A 52 10.67 12.25 -0.15
C PRO A 52 9.62 11.48 -0.96
N SER A 53 9.81 11.42 -2.26
CA SER A 53 9.03 10.61 -3.18
C SER A 53 9.21 9.12 -2.91
N ALA A 54 8.24 8.30 -3.36
CA ALA A 54 8.35 6.84 -3.27
C ALA A 54 9.64 6.32 -3.92
N ASN A 55 10.06 6.90 -5.05
CA ASN A 55 11.25 6.48 -5.76
C ASN A 55 12.55 6.78 -4.98
N GLU A 56 12.64 7.96 -4.36
CA GLU A 56 13.76 8.32 -3.49
C GLU A 56 13.84 7.38 -2.28
N LEU A 57 12.69 7.06 -1.67
CA LEU A 57 12.63 6.10 -0.56
C LEU A 57 13.06 4.69 -0.99
N ILE A 58 12.70 4.23 -2.20
CA ILE A 58 13.16 2.94 -2.75
C ILE A 58 14.68 2.96 -2.96
N GLN A 59 15.25 4.05 -3.46
CA GLN A 59 16.70 4.18 -3.63
C GLN A 59 17.44 4.10 -2.29
N VAL A 60 16.96 4.85 -1.28
CA VAL A 60 17.51 4.78 0.09
C VAL A 60 17.40 3.36 0.64
N TYR A 61 16.26 2.70 0.46
CA TYR A 61 16.08 1.32 0.89
C TYR A 61 17.09 0.38 0.20
N CYS A 62 17.26 0.48 -1.12
CA CYS A 62 18.21 -0.34 -1.87
C CYS A 62 19.64 -0.13 -1.38
N GLU A 63 20.06 1.13 -1.20
CA GLU A 63 21.38 1.49 -0.67
C GLU A 63 21.61 0.88 0.73
N LYS A 64 20.65 1.03 1.65
CA LYS A 64 20.80 0.55 3.04
C LYS A 64 20.64 -0.95 3.20
N SER A 65 19.91 -1.61 2.30
CA SER A 65 19.71 -3.06 2.33
C SER A 65 20.71 -3.84 1.47
N GLY A 66 21.60 -3.15 0.73
CA GLY A 66 22.52 -3.79 -0.21
C GLY A 66 21.82 -4.42 -1.43
N ARG A 67 20.59 -3.98 -1.74
CA ARG A 67 19.82 -4.46 -2.89
C ARG A 67 20.11 -3.60 -4.11
N GLN A 68 20.15 -4.22 -5.29
CA GLN A 68 20.28 -3.51 -6.55
C GLN A 68 19.04 -2.64 -6.84
N TYR A 69 19.28 -1.43 -7.32
CA TYR A 69 18.26 -0.55 -7.88
C TYR A 69 18.39 -0.50 -9.41
N PRO A 70 17.28 -0.52 -10.18
CA PRO A 70 15.89 -0.62 -9.75
C PRO A 70 15.52 -2.03 -9.28
N ILE A 71 14.51 -2.13 -8.40
CA ILE A 71 13.95 -3.42 -7.97
C ILE A 71 13.08 -3.97 -9.10
N LEU A 72 13.46 -5.11 -9.68
CA LEU A 72 12.71 -5.74 -10.74
C LEU A 72 11.30 -6.13 -10.28
N ASN A 73 10.28 -5.78 -11.08
CA ASN A 73 8.87 -6.09 -10.84
C ASN A 73 8.36 -5.64 -9.47
N PHE A 74 8.81 -4.48 -8.97
CA PHE A 74 8.37 -3.95 -7.68
C PHE A 74 6.85 -3.70 -7.62
N GLU A 75 6.22 -3.46 -8.77
CA GLU A 75 4.78 -3.34 -8.95
C GLU A 75 4.02 -4.54 -8.37
N PHE A 76 4.58 -5.76 -8.49
CA PHE A 76 3.97 -6.95 -7.88
C PHE A 76 3.83 -6.80 -6.36
N ALA A 77 4.87 -6.29 -5.69
CA ALA A 77 4.84 -6.10 -4.25
C ALA A 77 3.80 -5.04 -3.84
N ILE A 78 3.67 -3.96 -4.63
CA ILE A 78 2.64 -2.94 -4.42
C ILE A 78 1.24 -3.54 -4.58
N VAL A 79 0.98 -4.26 -5.68
CA VAL A 79 -0.31 -4.93 -5.93
C VAL A 79 -0.65 -5.91 -4.82
N PHE A 80 0.32 -6.68 -4.34
CA PHE A 80 0.15 -7.56 -3.19
C PHE A 80 -0.26 -6.79 -1.92
N SER A 81 0.33 -5.61 -1.67
CA SER A 81 -0.06 -4.75 -0.55
C SER A 81 -1.51 -4.25 -0.66
N PHE A 82 -1.96 -3.89 -1.87
CA PHE A 82 -3.36 -3.55 -2.13
C PHE A 82 -4.30 -4.73 -1.86
N PHE A 83 -3.97 -5.91 -2.38
CA PHE A 83 -4.74 -7.13 -2.14
C PHE A 83 -4.84 -7.46 -0.65
N ARG A 84 -3.71 -7.46 0.07
CA ARG A 84 -3.66 -7.69 1.52
C ARG A 84 -4.56 -6.72 2.27
N THR A 85 -4.47 -5.43 1.92
CA THR A 85 -5.30 -4.38 2.52
C THR A 85 -6.78 -4.60 2.23
N ALA A 86 -7.15 -4.95 0.99
CA ALA A 86 -8.52 -5.28 0.63
C ALA A 86 -9.07 -6.45 1.45
N VAL A 87 -8.27 -7.49 1.70
CA VAL A 87 -8.66 -8.62 2.57
C VAL A 87 -8.88 -8.18 4.02
N ILE A 88 -8.01 -7.33 4.56
CA ILE A 88 -8.18 -6.77 5.92
C ILE A 88 -9.48 -5.98 6.04
N LEU A 89 -9.74 -5.10 5.08
CA LEU A 89 -10.95 -4.27 5.03
C LEU A 89 -12.22 -5.12 4.83
N GLN A 90 -12.14 -6.16 3.99
CA GLN A 90 -13.22 -7.14 3.83
C GLN A 90 -13.51 -7.86 5.15
N GLY A 91 -12.47 -8.24 5.91
CA GLY A 91 -12.64 -8.84 7.23
C GLY A 91 -13.39 -7.93 8.20
N ILE A 92 -13.14 -6.61 8.14
CA ILE A 92 -13.90 -5.61 8.89
C ILE A 92 -15.37 -5.58 8.42
N ALA A 93 -15.61 -5.60 7.10
CA ALA A 93 -16.96 -5.65 6.54
C ALA A 93 -17.73 -6.88 7.01
N ALA A 94 -17.08 -8.06 7.01
CA ALA A 94 -17.67 -9.31 7.44
C ALA A 94 -18.02 -9.31 8.94
N ARG A 95 -17.12 -8.81 9.81
CA ARG A 95 -17.43 -8.63 11.24
C ARG A 95 -18.57 -7.64 11.47
N LYS A 96 -18.60 -6.56 10.69
CA LYS A 96 -19.70 -5.58 10.76
C LYS A 96 -21.04 -6.19 10.35
N ALA A 97 -21.09 -6.97 9.27
CA ALA A 97 -22.31 -7.65 8.83
C ALA A 97 -22.87 -8.59 9.91
N ARG A 98 -21.98 -9.18 10.72
CA ARG A 98 -22.34 -9.99 11.90
C ARG A 98 -22.63 -9.19 13.17
N LYS A 99 -22.64 -7.85 13.11
CA LYS A 99 -22.80 -6.95 14.26
C LYS A 99 -21.71 -7.15 15.35
N GLN A 100 -20.53 -7.60 14.95
CA GLN A 100 -19.37 -7.84 15.82
C GLN A 100 -18.32 -6.73 15.75
N ALA A 101 -18.61 -5.62 15.05
CA ALA A 101 -17.70 -4.48 14.95
C ALA A 101 -18.11 -3.38 15.94
N SER A 102 -17.25 -3.11 16.92
CA SER A 102 -17.46 -2.06 17.95
C SER A 102 -17.06 -0.66 17.48
N SER A 103 -16.22 -0.54 16.45
CA SER A 103 -15.70 0.75 15.98
C SER A 103 -16.71 1.51 15.11
N ALA A 104 -16.93 2.79 15.43
CA ALA A 104 -17.73 3.70 14.60
C ALA A 104 -17.19 3.85 13.17
N LYS A 105 -15.86 3.70 12.98
CA LYS A 105 -15.20 3.77 11.67
C LYS A 105 -15.36 2.49 10.84
N ALA A 106 -15.85 1.39 11.42
CA ALA A 106 -16.01 0.13 10.70
C ALA A 106 -16.92 0.25 9.47
N ASN A 107 -17.89 1.17 9.49
CA ASN A 107 -18.77 1.42 8.35
C ASN A 107 -18.02 2.00 7.14
N ILE A 108 -17.04 2.88 7.39
CA ILE A 108 -16.24 3.51 6.34
C ILE A 108 -15.36 2.44 5.69
N TYR A 109 -14.54 1.76 6.49
CA TYR A 109 -13.64 0.71 6.01
C TYR A 109 -14.36 -0.45 5.30
N ALA A 110 -15.57 -0.81 5.75
CA ALA A 110 -16.36 -1.85 5.12
C ALA A 110 -16.81 -1.55 3.68
N LYS A 111 -16.78 -0.28 3.25
CA LYS A 111 -17.18 0.13 1.90
C LYS A 111 -16.01 0.22 0.92
N ILE A 112 -14.79 0.39 1.45
CA ILE A 112 -13.61 0.83 0.68
C ILE A 112 -12.80 -0.35 0.11
N PHE A 113 -12.97 -1.56 0.63
CA PHE A 113 -12.17 -2.72 0.20
C PHE A 113 -12.21 -2.97 -1.31
N ARG A 114 -13.35 -2.67 -1.97
CA ARG A 114 -13.51 -2.78 -3.42
C ARG A 114 -12.65 -1.75 -4.16
N ASP A 115 -12.66 -0.50 -3.72
CA ASP A 115 -11.91 0.58 -4.35
C ASP A 115 -10.40 0.37 -4.22
N ILE A 116 -9.96 -0.11 -3.06
CA ILE A 116 -8.57 -0.53 -2.82
C ILE A 116 -8.17 -1.65 -3.77
N ASN A 117 -9.01 -2.67 -3.93
CA ASN A 117 -8.72 -3.76 -4.86
C ASN A 117 -8.65 -3.27 -6.31
N LEU A 118 -9.58 -2.40 -6.73
CA LEU A 118 -9.58 -1.82 -8.07
C LEU A 118 -8.33 -0.97 -8.35
N MET A 119 -7.85 -0.19 -7.37
CA MET A 119 -6.59 0.55 -7.51
C MET A 119 -5.37 -0.37 -7.68
N GLY A 120 -5.36 -1.53 -7.02
CA GLY A 120 -4.35 -2.56 -7.25
C GLY A 120 -4.39 -3.09 -8.69
N LEU A 121 -5.59 -3.37 -9.22
CA LEU A 121 -5.75 -3.85 -10.60
C LEU A 121 -5.29 -2.81 -11.64
N GLU A 122 -5.52 -1.52 -11.41
CA GLU A 122 -5.02 -0.47 -12.32
C GLU A 122 -3.49 -0.46 -12.47
N ILE A 123 -2.76 -0.90 -11.44
CA ILE A 123 -1.29 -1.01 -11.53
C ILE A 123 -0.91 -2.13 -12.50
N ILE A 124 -1.64 -3.25 -12.47
CA ILE A 124 -1.45 -4.38 -13.39
C ILE A 124 -1.74 -3.92 -14.82
N ASP A 125 -2.84 -3.21 -15.04
CA ASP A 125 -3.23 -2.75 -16.38
C ASP A 125 -2.16 -1.82 -16.97
N ARG A 126 -1.67 -0.85 -16.19
CA ARG A 126 -0.57 0.04 -16.61
C ARG A 126 0.73 -0.71 -16.91
N TYR A 127 1.07 -1.72 -16.12
CA TYR A 127 2.26 -2.54 -16.33
C TYR A 127 2.16 -3.37 -17.63
N ASN A 128 0.99 -3.92 -17.92
CA ASN A 128 0.75 -4.67 -19.15
C ASN A 128 0.85 -3.75 -20.38
N GLU A 129 0.24 -2.56 -20.32
CA GLU A 129 0.32 -1.57 -21.40
C GLU A 129 1.76 -1.12 -21.69
N SER A 130 2.56 -0.86 -20.65
CA SER A 130 3.96 -0.46 -20.82
C SER A 130 4.82 -1.59 -21.41
N THR A 131 4.58 -2.83 -20.97
CA THR A 131 5.27 -4.02 -21.46
C THR A 131 4.94 -4.33 -22.93
N ILE A 132 3.69 -4.10 -23.34
CA ILE A 132 3.29 -4.24 -24.75
C ILE A 132 3.96 -3.16 -25.60
N LYS A 133 3.96 -1.89 -25.14
CA LYS A 133 4.62 -0.78 -25.83
C LYS A 133 6.13 -0.96 -25.96
N SER A 134 6.80 -1.58 -24.99
CA SER A 134 8.25 -1.82 -25.05
C SER A 134 8.66 -2.95 -26.00
N LYS A 135 7.70 -3.78 -26.44
CA LYS A 135 7.93 -4.91 -27.37
C LYS A 135 7.64 -4.55 -28.83
N LEU A 136 7.03 -3.40 -29.07
CA LEU A 136 6.78 -2.81 -30.39
C LEU A 136 7.89 -1.82 -30.75
#